data_AF-A0A6V7TW05-F1
#
_entry.id   AF-A0A6V7TW05-F1
#
_cell.length_a   1.000
_cell.length_b   1.000
_cell.length_c   1.000
_cell.angle_alpha   90.00
_cell.angle_beta   90.00
_cell.angle_gamma   90.00
#
_symmetry.space_group_name_H-M   'P 1'
#
loop_
_entity.id
_entity.type
_entity.pdbx_description
1 polymer ?
#
loop_
_entity_poly.entity_id
_entity_poly.type
_entity_poly.pdbx_seq_one_letter_code
_entity_poly.pdbx_strand_id
1 'polypeptide(L)' 'MMQIAPWKRYSAKEALEHPYLSLYHDSNNEPCGSQAVRVDADAIEKLDAEELKIALLEEAEKFTKN' A
#
# COMPACT_ATOMS: atom_id res chain seq x y z
N MET A 1 -14.01 5.04 11.70
CA MET A 1 -12.58 4.69 11.95
C MET A 1 -12.43 3.80 13.18
N MET A 2 -12.71 4.27 14.40
CA MET A 2 -12.57 3.47 15.62
C MET A 2 -13.76 2.52 15.83
N GLN A 3 -13.69 1.35 15.20
CA GLN A 3 -14.65 0.26 15.38
C GLN A 3 -13.88 -1.03 15.68
N ILE A 4 -14.39 -1.84 16.63
CA ILE A 4 -13.79 -3.14 16.96
C ILE A 4 -13.84 -4.04 15.72
N ALA A 5 -15.02 -4.20 15.13
CA ALA A 5 -15.23 -4.97 13.91
C ALA A 5 -14.56 -4.27 12.70
N PRO A 6 -13.58 -4.90 12.02
CA PRO A 6 -12.87 -4.28 10.90
C PRO A 6 -13.78 -3.88 9.74
N TRP A 7 -14.74 -4.75 9.39
CA TRP A 7 -15.69 -4.52 8.28
C TRP A 7 -16.72 -3.42 8.55
N LYS A 8 -16.76 -2.88 9.77
CA LYS A 8 -17.59 -1.70 10.10
C LYS A 8 -16.82 -0.40 10.04
N ARG A 9 -15.51 -0.44 9.77
CA ARG A 9 -14.69 0.77 9.60
C ARG A 9 -14.91 1.32 8.20
N TYR A 10 -14.95 2.65 8.09
CA TYR A 10 -14.84 3.31 6.79
C TYR A 10 -13.54 2.90 6.10
N SER A 11 -13.63 2.69 4.80
CA SER A 11 -12.48 2.68 3.90
C SER A 11 -11.84 4.06 3.83
N ALA A 12 -10.61 4.14 3.32
CA ALA A 12 -9.94 5.41 3.10
C ALA A 12 -10.75 6.33 2.15
N LYS A 13 -11.36 5.75 1.10
CA LYS A 13 -12.20 6.48 0.15
C LYS A 13 -13.43 7.10 0.84
N GLU A 14 -14.18 6.30 1.60
CA GLU A 14 -15.36 6.79 2.33
C GLU A 14 -14.98 7.84 3.39
N ALA A 15 -13.78 7.75 3.95
CA ALA A 15 -13.29 8.76 4.89
C ALA A 15 -12.99 10.11 4.21
N LEU A 16 -12.45 10.10 2.98
CA LEU A 16 -12.18 11.32 2.21
C LEU A 16 -13.46 12.07 1.81
N GLU A 17 -14.55 11.34 1.60
CA GLU A 17 -15.88 11.91 1.33
C GLU A 17 -16.57 12.51 2.59
N HIS A 18 -15.97 12.36 3.78
CA HIS A 18 -16.60 12.82 5.02
C HIS A 18 -16.64 14.36 5.10
N PRO A 19 -17.75 14.98 5.56
CA PRO A 19 -17.91 16.44 5.60
C PRO A 19 -16.79 17.20 6.34
N TYR A 20 -16.15 16.54 7.30
CA TYR A 20 -14.99 17.12 8.00
C TYR A 20 -13.81 17.44 7.06
N LEU A 21 -13.62 16.67 5.98
CA LEU A 21 -12.54 16.86 5.01
C LEU A 21 -12.98 17.64 3.78
N SER A 22 -14.23 18.13 3.72
CA SER A 22 -14.79 18.77 2.52
C SER A 22 -14.01 19.99 2.03
N LEU A 23 -13.24 20.64 2.91
CA LEU A 23 -12.37 21.76 2.55
C LEU A 23 -11.20 21.34 1.65
N TYR A 24 -10.73 20.10 1.78
CA TYR A 24 -9.54 19.59 1.09
C TYR A 24 -9.84 18.46 0.11
N HIS A 25 -11.01 17.85 0.22
CA HIS A 25 -11.41 16.74 -0.64
C HIS A 25 -11.45 17.17 -2.11
N ASP A 26 -10.67 16.48 -2.94
CA ASP A 26 -10.66 16.65 -4.40
C ASP A 26 -10.44 15.30 -5.08
N SER A 27 -11.52 14.76 -5.65
CA SER A 27 -11.50 13.49 -6.37
C SER A 27 -10.49 13.42 -7.53
N ASN A 28 -10.09 14.56 -8.11
CA ASN A 28 -9.10 14.59 -9.18
C ASN A 28 -7.66 14.54 -8.66
N ASN A 29 -7.45 14.88 -7.39
CA ASN A 29 -6.15 14.92 -6.73
C ASN A 29 -5.95 13.80 -5.70
N GLU A 30 -6.84 12.80 -5.71
CA GLU A 30 -6.83 11.63 -4.82
C GLU A 30 -6.76 10.31 -5.65
N PRO A 31 -5.67 10.08 -6.42
CA PRO A 31 -5.59 8.93 -7.31
C PRO A 31 -5.44 7.61 -6.55
N CYS A 32 -6.00 6.54 -7.12
CA CYS A 32 -5.69 5.18 -6.71
C CYS A 32 -4.36 4.72 -7.32
N GLY A 33 -3.66 3.81 -6.65
CA GLY A 33 -2.52 3.12 -7.24
C GLY A 33 -2.93 2.39 -8.53
N SER A 34 -2.15 2.55 -9.59
CA SER A 34 -2.45 1.97 -10.91
C SER A 34 -2.32 0.44 -10.94
N GLN A 35 -1.55 -0.13 -10.01
CA GLN A 35 -1.33 -1.56 -9.88
C GLN A 35 -1.49 -1.99 -8.43
N ALA A 36 -2.15 -3.12 -8.23
CA ALA A 36 -2.19 -3.78 -6.94
C ALA A 36 -0.81 -4.39 -6.65
N VAL A 37 -0.07 -3.81 -5.71
CA VAL A 37 1.17 -4.41 -5.20
C VAL A 37 0.78 -5.63 -4.37
N ARG A 38 1.09 -6.82 -4.87
CA ARG A 38 0.93 -8.06 -4.12
C ARG A 38 2.24 -8.37 -3.42
N VAL A 39 2.20 -8.38 -2.09
CA VAL A 39 3.30 -8.86 -1.26
C VAL A 39 2.92 -10.23 -0.75
N ASP A 40 3.65 -11.25 -1.18
CA ASP A 40 3.54 -12.61 -0.64
C ASP A 40 4.48 -12.73 0.56
N ALA A 41 3.96 -12.36 1.74
CA ALA A 41 4.74 -12.39 2.98
C ALA A 41 5.19 -13.83 3.33
N ASP A 42 4.33 -14.83 3.11
CA ASP A 42 4.64 -16.23 3.40
C ASP A 42 5.77 -16.77 2.52
N ALA A 43 5.87 -16.31 1.27
CA ALA A 43 6.99 -16.65 0.40
C ALA A 43 8.29 -15.98 0.86
N ILE A 44 8.23 -14.71 1.28
CA ILE A 44 9.39 -13.96 1.77
C ILE A 44 9.95 -14.59 3.04
N GLU A 45 9.09 -15.01 3.97
CA GLU A 45 9.50 -15.63 5.25
C GLU A 45 10.20 -16.98 5.08
N LYS A 46 10.06 -17.63 3.92
CA LYS A 46 10.73 -18.90 3.61
C LYS A 46 12.14 -18.72 3.06
N LEU A 47 12.51 -17.51 2.63
CA LEU A 47 13.81 -17.22 2.08
C LEU A 47 14.87 -17.19 3.17
N ASP A 48 16.06 -17.69 2.87
CA ASP A 48 17.20 -17.52 3.75
C ASP A 48 17.84 -16.12 3.61
N ALA A 49 18.81 -15.82 4.47
CA ALA A 49 19.44 -14.51 4.53
C ALA A 49 20.19 -14.14 3.23
N GLU A 50 20.77 -15.10 2.51
CA GLU A 50 21.49 -14.82 1.27
C GLU A 50 20.52 -14.63 0.11
N GLU A 51 19.44 -15.42 0.05
CA GLU A 51 18.36 -15.25 -0.93
C GLU A 51 17.68 -13.88 -0.79
N LEU A 52 17.39 -13.45 0.44
CA LEU A 52 16.85 -12.12 0.73
C LEU A 52 17.80 -11.01 0.26
N LYS A 53 19.10 -11.15 0.53
CA LYS A 53 20.11 -10.18 0.12
C LYS A 53 20.17 -10.07 -1.40
N ILE A 54 20.14 -11.19 -2.12
CA ILE A 54 20.14 -11.20 -3.60
C ILE A 54 18.88 -10.50 -4.11
N ALA A 55 17.69 -10.86 -3.61
CA ALA A 55 16.43 -10.25 -4.03
C ALA A 55 16.40 -8.72 -3.80
N LEU A 56 16.95 -8.25 -2.67
CA LEU A 56 17.06 -6.82 -2.38
C LEU A 56 18.06 -6.10 -3.32
N LEU A 57 19.18 -6.74 -3.66
CA LEU A 57 20.15 -6.18 -4.62
C LEU A 57 19.55 -6.07 -6.02
N GLU A 58 18.81 -7.09 -6.47
CA GLU A 58 18.10 -7.05 -7.74
C GLU A 58 17.08 -5.91 -7.81
N GLU A 59 16.35 -5.66 -6.72
CA GLU A 59 15.39 -4.55 -6.66
C GLU A 59 16.09 -3.19 -6.68
N ALA A 60 17.22 -3.04 -5.98
CA ALA A 60 18.03 -1.83 -6.03
C ALA A 60 18.59 -1.57 -7.44
N GLU A 61 19.00 -2.62 -8.17
CA GLU A 61 19.41 -2.49 -9.56
C GLU A 61 18.28 -2.04 -10.50
N LYS A 62 17.05 -2.54 -10.29
CA LYS A 62 15.90 -2.07 -11.08
C LYS A 62 15.58 -0.60 -10.82
N PHE A 63 15.69 -0.16 -9.56
CA PHE A 63 15.46 1.23 -9.21
C PHE A 63 16.49 2.18 -9.86
N THR A 64 17.76 1.78 -9.91
CA THR A 64 18.84 2.60 -10.49
C THR A 64 18.85 2.67 -12.02
N LYS A 65 18.17 1.73 -12.69
CA LYS A 65 18.06 1.68 -14.16
C LYS A 65 16.87 2.46 -14.72
N ASN A 66 15.94 2.90 -13.87
CA ASN A 66 14.81 3.77 -14.21
C ASN A 66 15.12 5.23 -13.88
#